data_AF-A0A437P8B8-F1
#
_entry.id   AF-A0A437P8B8-F1
#
_cell.length_a   1.000
_cell.length_b   1.000
_cell.length_c   1.000
_cell.angle_alpha   90.00
_cell.angle_beta   90.00
_cell.angle_gamma   90.00
#
_symmetry.space_group_name_H-M   'P 1'
#
loop_
_entity.id
_entity.type
_entity.pdbx_description
1 polymer ?
#
loop_
_entity_poly.entity_id
_entity_poly.type
_entity_poly.pdbx_seq_one_letter_code
_entity_poly.pdbx_strand_id
1 'polypeptide(L)'
;MHATATCLCALLVALPCSAGAVEFQNSYLRFELPAGWTCELEKTEFVCNPPHVEGQPVGAIMVLAAKIPGPDDGLGTYRRHLETRGAELGRHGIVKAPSYTTIGDALWVDATLRGAEISGYLTRYLATVKHGLAILYTFSAHETVRSEVQGAALLAVSTLQVKDTWRRER
;
A
#
# COMPACT_ATOMS: atom_id res chain seq x y z
N MET A 1 53.23 44.11 -11.84
CA MET A 1 51.78 44.21 -11.58
C MET A 1 51.11 43.01 -12.23
N HIS A 2 50.82 41.95 -11.49
CA HIS A 2 49.94 40.87 -11.97
C HIS A 2 48.99 40.49 -10.84
N ALA A 3 47.72 40.84 -11.03
CA ALA A 3 46.64 40.50 -10.12
C ALA A 3 46.06 39.15 -10.56
N THR A 4 46.25 38.12 -9.74
CA THR A 4 45.58 36.83 -9.90
C THR A 4 44.23 36.89 -9.19
N ALA A 5 43.16 36.99 -9.96
CA ALA A 5 41.79 36.90 -9.47
C ALA A 5 41.48 35.43 -9.12
N THR A 6 41.44 35.12 -7.83
CA THR A 6 41.00 33.82 -7.33
C THR A 6 39.47 33.76 -7.43
N CYS A 7 38.96 33.02 -8.41
CA CYS A 7 37.53 32.77 -8.56
C CYS A 7 37.08 31.82 -7.43
N LEU A 8 36.44 32.37 -6.40
CA LEU A 8 35.88 31.61 -5.29
C LEU A 8 34.61 30.90 -5.79
N CYS A 9 34.76 29.63 -6.17
CA CYS A 9 33.65 28.77 -6.57
C CYS A 9 32.78 28.49 -5.33
N ALA A 10 31.69 29.24 -5.17
CA ALA A 10 30.70 28.99 -4.11
C ALA A 10 30.02 27.63 -4.39
N LEU A 11 30.40 26.63 -3.61
CA LEU A 11 29.78 25.30 -3.61
C LEU A 11 28.37 25.44 -3.00
N LEU A 12 27.36 25.62 -3.84
CA LEU A 12 25.95 25.49 -3.47
C LEU A 12 25.70 24.05 -3.03
N VAL A 13 25.76 23.80 -1.72
CA VAL A 13 25.28 22.56 -1.11
C VAL A 13 23.77 22.52 -1.33
N ALA A 14 23.35 21.83 -2.40
CA ALA A 14 21.96 21.47 -2.59
C ALA A 14 21.56 20.57 -1.42
N LEU A 15 20.88 21.13 -0.42
CA LEU A 15 20.17 20.36 0.60
C LEU A 15 19.14 19.49 -0.14
N PRO A 16 19.27 18.16 -0.16
CA PRO A 16 18.23 17.32 -0.72
C PRO A 16 16.98 17.56 0.11
N CYS A 17 15.93 18.08 -0.53
CA CYS A 17 14.60 18.12 0.04
C CYS A 17 14.15 16.66 0.15
N SER A 18 14.43 16.02 1.27
CA SER A 18 13.90 14.70 1.58
C SER A 18 12.39 14.84 1.61
N ALA A 19 11.71 14.45 0.53
CA ALA A 19 10.31 14.09 0.61
C ALA A 19 10.22 12.96 1.64
N GLY A 20 9.89 13.32 2.88
CA GLY A 20 9.99 12.42 4.02
C GLY A 20 8.97 11.30 3.88
N ALA A 21 9.43 10.05 3.88
CA ALA A 21 8.55 8.94 4.17
C ALA A 21 8.13 9.02 5.64
N VAL A 22 6.85 8.77 5.92
CA VAL A 22 6.27 8.75 7.26
C VAL A 22 5.85 7.31 7.56
N GLU A 23 6.24 6.81 8.74
CA GLU A 23 5.82 5.48 9.19
C GLU A 23 4.34 5.55 9.62
N PHE A 24 3.52 4.69 9.05
CA PHE A 24 2.24 4.29 9.62
C PHE A 24 2.43 2.99 10.40
N GLN A 25 1.85 2.92 11.59
CA GLN A 25 1.79 1.68 12.35
C GLN A 25 0.51 1.58 13.18
N ASN A 26 0.08 0.34 13.41
CA ASN A 26 -0.97 -0.01 14.36
C ASN A 26 -0.53 -1.20 15.22
N SER A 27 -1.46 -1.88 15.90
CA SER A 27 -1.13 -3.01 16.78
C SER A 27 -0.63 -4.26 16.04
N TYR A 28 -0.91 -4.41 14.74
CA TYR A 28 -0.63 -5.64 13.98
C TYR A 28 0.27 -5.47 12.76
N LEU A 29 0.53 -4.25 12.28
CA LEU A 29 1.46 -4.01 11.18
C LEU A 29 2.10 -2.62 11.23
N ARG A 30 3.08 -2.41 10.34
CA ARG A 30 3.66 -1.11 10.02
C ARG A 30 4.13 -1.07 8.57
N PHE A 31 4.22 0.13 8.00
CA PHE A 31 4.81 0.43 6.70
C PHE A 31 5.06 1.93 6.56
N GLU A 32 5.77 2.33 5.51
CA GLU A 32 6.03 3.73 5.18
C GLU A 32 5.10 4.24 4.08
N LEU A 33 4.75 5.52 4.16
CA LEU A 33 4.00 6.27 3.16
C LEU A 33 4.74 7.56 2.78
N PRO A 34 4.58 8.07 1.56
CA PRO A 34 5.07 9.40 1.23
C PRO A 34 4.39 10.47 2.08
N ALA A 35 5.08 11.59 2.31
CA ALA A 35 4.51 12.75 2.98
C ALA A 35 3.15 13.17 2.39
N GLY A 36 2.22 13.54 3.27
CA GLY A 36 0.88 14.01 2.91
C GLY A 36 -0.18 12.93 2.85
N TRP A 37 0.19 11.64 2.79
CA TRP A 37 -0.76 10.56 3.03
C TRP A 37 -1.15 10.53 4.51
N THR A 38 -2.44 10.35 4.78
CA THR A 38 -2.97 10.21 6.14
C THR A 38 -3.74 8.90 6.25
N CYS A 39 -3.65 8.24 7.40
CA CYS A 39 -4.39 7.03 7.71
C CYS A 39 -5.22 7.23 8.97
N GLU A 40 -6.52 6.96 8.90
CA GLU A 40 -7.46 7.12 10.01
C GLU A 40 -8.19 5.80 10.28
N LEU A 41 -8.55 5.57 11.55
CA LEU A 41 -9.37 4.41 11.92
C LEU A 41 -10.84 4.74 11.66
N GLU A 42 -11.41 4.13 10.62
CA GLU A 42 -12.83 4.20 10.29
C GLU A 42 -13.52 2.92 10.79
N LYS A 43 -14.17 2.99 11.96
CA LYS A 43 -14.78 1.84 12.64
C LYS A 43 -13.76 0.76 12.98
N THR A 44 -13.52 -0.19 12.08
CA THR A 44 -12.67 -1.37 12.28
C THR A 44 -11.50 -1.42 11.29
N GLU A 45 -11.49 -0.52 10.31
CA GLU A 45 -10.52 -0.49 9.22
C GLU A 45 -9.66 0.78 9.31
N PHE A 46 -8.39 0.67 8.98
CA PHE A 46 -7.58 1.85 8.72
C PHE A 46 -7.72 2.23 7.25
N VAL A 47 -8.12 3.47 7.01
CA VAL A 47 -8.31 4.03 5.68
C VAL A 47 -7.24 5.10 5.46
N CYS A 48 -6.38 4.88 4.47
CA CYS A 48 -5.36 5.84 4.08
C CYS A 48 -5.70 6.55 2.77
N ASN A 49 -5.65 7.88 2.81
CA ASN A 49 -5.94 8.74 1.67
C ASN A 49 -4.70 9.53 1.23
N PRO A 50 -4.51 9.73 -0.08
CA PRO A 50 -3.52 10.67 -0.59
C PRO A 50 -3.86 12.12 -0.21
N PRO A 51 -2.89 13.04 -0.26
CA PRO A 51 -3.17 14.46 -0.10
C PRO A 51 -4.09 14.96 -1.23
N HIS A 52 -4.93 15.94 -0.92
CA HIS A 52 -5.75 16.65 -1.91
C HIS A 52 -4.88 17.35 -2.96
N VAL A 53 -5.34 17.34 -4.21
CA VAL A 53 -4.74 18.10 -5.33
C VAL A 53 -5.71 19.23 -5.67
N GLU A 54 -5.23 20.48 -5.63
CA GLU A 54 -6.07 21.67 -5.83
C GLU A 54 -7.32 21.71 -4.91
N GLY A 55 -7.18 21.17 -3.70
CA GLY A 55 -8.28 21.07 -2.73
C GLY A 55 -9.32 19.98 -3.03
N GLN A 56 -9.10 19.13 -4.03
CA GLN A 56 -10.00 18.04 -4.41
C GLN A 56 -9.49 16.67 -3.96
N PRO A 57 -10.39 15.73 -3.60
CA PRO A 57 -10.09 14.32 -3.41
C PRO A 57 -9.41 13.70 -4.63
N VAL A 58 -8.33 12.96 -4.40
CA VAL A 58 -7.72 12.12 -5.43
C VAL A 58 -8.38 10.74 -5.35
N GLY A 59 -8.74 10.18 -6.50
CA GLY A 59 -9.39 8.87 -6.61
C GLY A 59 -8.45 7.71 -6.29
N ALA A 60 -7.91 7.65 -5.08
CA ALA A 60 -7.09 6.56 -4.58
C ALA A 60 -7.25 6.37 -3.07
N ILE A 61 -7.17 5.12 -2.61
CA ILE A 61 -7.40 4.75 -1.22
C ILE A 61 -6.60 3.49 -0.90
N MET A 62 -6.05 3.40 0.31
CA MET A 62 -5.57 2.14 0.89
C MET A 62 -6.46 1.77 2.06
N VAL A 63 -6.83 0.50 2.17
CA VAL A 63 -7.63 0.01 3.30
C VAL A 63 -6.90 -1.15 3.96
N LEU A 64 -6.81 -1.11 5.28
CA LEU A 64 -6.23 -2.17 6.09
C LEU A 64 -7.26 -2.67 7.10
N ALA A 65 -7.50 -3.97 7.08
CA ALA A 65 -8.39 -4.63 8.00
C ALA A 65 -7.70 -5.86 8.59
N ALA A 66 -8.01 -6.18 9.84
CA ALA A 66 -7.59 -7.42 10.46
C ALA A 66 -8.73 -8.03 11.27
N LYS A 67 -8.78 -9.35 11.31
CA LYS A 67 -9.71 -10.11 12.15
C LYS A 67 -9.09 -11.40 12.66
N ILE A 68 -9.71 -11.97 13.68
CA ILE A 68 -9.44 -13.36 14.07
C ILE A 68 -9.95 -14.26 12.93
N PRO A 69 -9.09 -15.12 12.35
CA PRO A 69 -9.48 -15.96 11.23
C PRO A 69 -10.53 -16.98 11.67
N GLY A 70 -11.61 -17.07 10.91
CA GLY A 70 -12.54 -18.19 10.93
C GLY A 70 -12.05 -19.35 10.06
N PRO A 71 -12.84 -20.43 9.94
CA PRO A 71 -12.48 -21.63 9.17
C PRO A 71 -12.15 -21.35 7.69
N ASP A 72 -12.77 -20.32 7.10
CA ASP A 72 -12.65 -19.99 5.68
C ASP A 72 -11.62 -18.89 5.37
N ASP A 73 -10.97 -18.32 6.38
CA ASP A 73 -10.03 -17.20 6.22
C ASP A 73 -8.59 -17.61 5.87
N GLY A 74 -8.41 -18.84 5.38
CA GLY A 74 -7.13 -19.35 4.93
C GLY A 74 -6.67 -18.75 3.59
N LEU A 75 -5.35 -18.65 3.39
CA LEU A 75 -4.77 -18.09 2.16
C LEU A 75 -5.22 -18.82 0.89
N GLY A 76 -5.35 -20.15 0.94
CA GLY A 76 -5.85 -20.92 -0.19
C GLY A 76 -7.29 -20.58 -0.57
N THR A 77 -8.15 -20.34 0.43
CA THR A 77 -9.54 -19.92 0.20
C THR A 77 -9.60 -18.52 -0.37
N TYR A 78 -8.81 -17.58 0.18
CA TYR A 78 -8.77 -16.22 -0.34
C TYR A 78 -8.20 -16.14 -1.77
N ARG A 79 -7.16 -16.92 -2.08
CA ARG A 79 -6.63 -17.04 -3.44
C ARG A 79 -7.69 -17.52 -4.42
N ARG A 80 -8.44 -18.58 -4.07
CA ARG A 80 -9.55 -19.09 -4.92
C ARG A 80 -10.66 -18.06 -5.07
N HIS A 81 -11.00 -17.34 -4.01
CA HIS A 81 -11.96 -16.24 -4.09
C HIS A 81 -11.54 -15.19 -5.14
N LEU A 82 -10.27 -14.75 -5.11
CA LEU A 82 -9.75 -13.81 -6.11
C LEU A 82 -9.67 -14.40 -7.52
N GLU A 83 -9.43 -15.71 -7.67
CA GLU A 83 -9.48 -16.40 -8.97
C GLU A 83 -10.89 -16.38 -9.55
N THR A 84 -11.90 -16.70 -8.74
CA THR A 84 -13.33 -16.63 -9.13
C THR A 84 -13.72 -15.21 -9.50
N ARG A 85 -13.39 -14.22 -8.67
CA ARG A 85 -13.66 -12.80 -8.95
C ARG A 85 -12.98 -12.33 -10.24
N GLY A 86 -11.73 -12.72 -10.45
CA GLY A 86 -11.01 -12.42 -11.69
C GLY A 86 -11.67 -13.04 -12.93
N ALA A 87 -12.20 -14.26 -12.82
CA ALA A 87 -12.91 -14.92 -13.91
C ALA A 87 -14.24 -14.21 -14.25
N GLU A 88 -14.98 -13.75 -13.26
CA GLU A 88 -16.24 -12.97 -13.44
C GLU A 88 -16.00 -11.64 -14.16
N LEU A 89 -14.85 -11.00 -13.94
CA LEU A 89 -14.45 -9.76 -14.62
C LEU A 89 -13.89 -10.00 -16.05
N GLY A 90 -13.66 -11.26 -16.42
CA GLY A 90 -13.08 -11.65 -17.70
C GLY A 90 -11.60 -11.32 -17.84
N ARG A 91 -11.04 -11.60 -19.04
CA ARG A 91 -9.59 -11.51 -19.30
C ARG A 91 -8.99 -10.12 -18.98
N HIS A 92 -9.73 -9.04 -19.27
CA HIS A 92 -9.26 -7.67 -19.03
C HIS A 92 -9.40 -7.22 -17.56
N GLY A 93 -10.13 -8.00 -16.75
CA GLY A 93 -10.28 -7.78 -15.32
C GLY A 93 -9.06 -8.21 -14.50
N ILE A 94 -8.21 -9.10 -15.02
CA ILE A 94 -7.04 -9.59 -14.29
C ILE A 94 -5.79 -8.82 -14.76
N VAL A 95 -5.26 -7.97 -13.88
CA VAL A 95 -4.01 -7.22 -14.12
C VAL A 95 -2.81 -8.01 -13.59
N LYS A 96 -2.96 -8.61 -12.41
CA LYS A 96 -2.02 -9.58 -11.83
C LYS A 96 -2.81 -10.76 -11.28
N ALA A 97 -2.55 -11.95 -11.80
CA ALA A 97 -3.21 -13.17 -11.36
C ALA A 97 -2.90 -13.48 -9.88
N PRO A 98 -3.85 -14.05 -9.12
CA PRO A 98 -3.64 -14.41 -7.73
C PRO A 98 -2.46 -15.38 -7.54
N SER A 99 -1.47 -14.93 -6.79
CA SER A 99 -0.21 -15.65 -6.56
C SER A 99 0.23 -15.55 -5.11
N TYR A 100 1.04 -16.49 -4.66
CA TYR A 100 1.70 -16.37 -3.37
C TYR A 100 2.99 -15.56 -3.51
N THR A 101 3.23 -14.65 -2.58
CA THR A 101 4.47 -13.87 -2.50
C THR A 101 4.89 -13.70 -1.05
N THR A 102 6.19 -13.65 -0.80
CA THR A 102 6.69 -13.28 0.53
C THR A 102 6.90 -11.78 0.55
N ILE A 103 6.37 -11.10 1.58
CA ILE A 103 6.58 -9.67 1.83
C ILE A 103 6.99 -9.54 3.29
N GLY A 104 8.16 -8.95 3.53
CA GLY A 104 8.83 -9.03 4.82
C GLY A 104 9.10 -10.50 5.19
N ASP A 105 8.53 -10.94 6.30
CA ASP A 105 8.66 -12.30 6.84
C ASP A 105 7.35 -13.11 6.78
N ALA A 106 6.33 -12.60 6.07
CA ALA A 106 5.02 -13.22 5.97
C ALA A 106 4.74 -13.69 4.54
N LEU A 107 4.00 -14.79 4.41
CA LEU A 107 3.44 -15.25 3.15
C LEU A 107 2.12 -14.53 2.87
N TRP A 108 1.98 -13.98 1.66
CA TRP A 108 0.82 -13.23 1.22
C TRP A 108 0.22 -13.84 -0.05
N VAL A 109 -1.09 -13.69 -0.21
CA VAL A 109 -1.75 -13.76 -1.52
C VAL A 109 -1.74 -12.35 -2.12
N ASP A 110 -1.23 -12.22 -3.34
CA ASP A 110 -1.16 -10.96 -4.08
C ASP A 110 -1.84 -11.09 -5.44
N ALA A 111 -2.79 -10.21 -5.69
CA ALA A 111 -3.49 -10.08 -6.96
C ALA A 111 -3.77 -8.61 -7.27
N THR A 112 -4.02 -8.30 -8.54
CA THR A 112 -4.52 -6.99 -8.94
C THR A 112 -5.64 -7.18 -9.95
N LEU A 113 -6.82 -6.67 -9.61
CA LEU A 113 -8.01 -6.77 -10.44
C LEU A 113 -8.47 -5.37 -10.86
N ARG A 114 -9.01 -5.26 -12.07
CA ARG A 114 -9.59 -4.04 -12.62
C ARG A 114 -11.11 -4.13 -12.54
N GLY A 115 -11.76 -3.08 -12.06
CA GLY A 115 -13.23 -3.01 -11.97
C GLY A 115 -13.85 -3.93 -10.93
N ALA A 116 -13.06 -4.49 -10.00
CA ALA A 116 -13.52 -5.49 -9.04
C ALA A 116 -14.41 -4.89 -7.93
N GLU A 117 -14.09 -3.66 -7.51
CA GLU A 117 -14.86 -2.90 -6.51
C GLU A 117 -15.68 -1.79 -7.18
N ILE A 118 -15.03 -0.98 -8.02
CA ILE A 118 -15.60 0.18 -8.69
C ILE A 118 -15.09 0.20 -10.13
N SER A 119 -15.97 0.46 -11.10
CA SER A 119 -15.58 0.61 -12.51
C SER A 119 -14.53 1.72 -12.68
N GLY A 120 -13.54 1.50 -13.54
CA GLY A 120 -12.44 2.46 -13.77
C GLY A 120 -11.35 2.46 -12.69
N TYR A 121 -11.45 1.59 -11.67
CA TYR A 121 -10.42 1.42 -10.65
C TYR A 121 -9.63 0.11 -10.83
N LEU A 122 -8.35 0.15 -10.50
CA LEU A 122 -7.56 -1.05 -10.22
C LEU A 122 -7.44 -1.21 -8.72
N THR A 123 -7.70 -2.41 -8.22
CA THR A 123 -7.49 -2.79 -6.82
C THR A 123 -6.42 -3.85 -6.72
N ARG A 124 -5.34 -3.57 -6.00
CA ARG A 124 -4.39 -4.59 -5.54
C ARG A 124 -4.86 -5.13 -4.21
N TYR A 125 -4.90 -6.45 -4.10
CA TYR A 125 -5.26 -7.18 -2.89
C TYR A 125 -4.03 -7.88 -2.33
N LEU A 126 -3.77 -7.70 -1.05
CA LEU A 126 -2.77 -8.42 -0.29
C LEU A 126 -3.43 -9.03 0.95
N ALA A 127 -3.47 -10.35 1.04
CA ALA A 127 -3.97 -11.03 2.24
C ALA A 127 -2.92 -11.94 2.85
N THR A 128 -2.82 -11.93 4.18
CA THR A 128 -1.98 -12.85 4.94
C THR A 128 -2.72 -13.40 6.14
N VAL A 129 -2.23 -14.54 6.66
CA VAL A 129 -2.60 -15.06 7.97
C VAL A 129 -1.32 -15.27 8.74
N LYS A 130 -1.09 -14.48 9.78
CA LYS A 130 0.13 -14.57 10.62
C LYS A 130 -0.25 -14.44 12.09
N HIS A 131 0.34 -15.28 12.93
CA HIS A 131 0.14 -15.28 14.39
C HIS A 131 -1.34 -15.29 14.84
N GLY A 132 -2.24 -15.87 14.04
CA GLY A 132 -3.66 -15.96 14.34
C GLY A 132 -4.46 -14.68 14.07
N LEU A 133 -3.96 -13.79 13.20
CA LEU A 133 -4.74 -12.74 12.53
C LEU A 133 -4.79 -13.02 11.04
N ALA A 134 -5.98 -12.88 10.45
CA ALA A 134 -6.13 -12.65 9.01
C ALA A 134 -6.07 -11.14 8.77
N ILE A 135 -5.20 -10.71 7.87
CA ILE A 135 -4.97 -9.30 7.53
C ILE A 135 -5.24 -9.14 6.04
N LEU A 136 -6.02 -8.11 5.70
CA LEU A 136 -6.24 -7.66 4.34
C LEU A 136 -5.70 -6.24 4.20
N TYR A 137 -4.87 -6.03 3.20
CA TYR A 137 -4.48 -4.73 2.67
C TYR A 137 -5.01 -4.62 1.25
N THR A 138 -5.66 -3.49 0.94
CA THR A 138 -5.99 -3.15 -0.44
C THR A 138 -5.42 -1.78 -0.79
N PHE A 139 -5.09 -1.61 -2.07
CA PHE A 139 -4.85 -0.32 -2.68
C PHE A 139 -5.71 -0.21 -3.92
N SER A 140 -6.61 0.76 -3.95
CA SER A 140 -7.48 1.05 -5.08
C SER A 140 -7.15 2.43 -5.63
N ALA A 141 -7.03 2.55 -6.95
CA ALA A 141 -6.86 3.85 -7.61
C ALA A 141 -7.57 3.89 -8.96
N HIS A 142 -8.18 5.03 -9.25
CA HIS A 142 -8.77 5.31 -10.55
C HIS A 142 -7.68 5.34 -11.61
N GLU A 143 -7.98 4.81 -12.80
CA GLU A 143 -7.02 4.65 -13.88
C GLU A 143 -6.32 5.96 -14.28
N THR A 144 -7.01 7.10 -14.17
CA THR A 144 -6.48 8.41 -14.56
C THR A 144 -5.40 8.94 -13.62
N VAL A 145 -5.42 8.58 -12.33
CA VAL A 145 -4.45 9.08 -11.33
C VAL A 145 -3.45 8.00 -10.90
N ARG A 146 -3.67 6.74 -11.30
CA ARG A 146 -2.92 5.57 -10.83
C ARG A 146 -1.40 5.74 -10.93
N SER A 147 -0.90 6.30 -12.04
CA SER A 147 0.53 6.49 -12.26
C SER A 147 1.16 7.45 -11.24
N GLU A 148 0.39 8.42 -10.74
CA GLU A 148 0.85 9.43 -9.78
C GLU A 148 0.91 8.84 -8.36
N VAL A 149 -0.07 8.01 -8.00
CA VAL A 149 -0.20 7.47 -6.64
C VAL A 149 0.43 6.07 -6.45
N GLN A 150 0.75 5.34 -7.53
CA GLN A 150 1.27 3.97 -7.42
C GLN A 150 2.59 3.90 -6.63
N GLY A 151 3.41 4.95 -6.67
CA GLY A 151 4.65 5.02 -5.88
C GLY A 151 4.40 4.84 -4.37
N ALA A 152 3.31 5.40 -3.84
CA ALA A 152 2.93 5.24 -2.44
C ALA A 152 2.61 3.77 -2.11
N ALA A 153 1.85 3.11 -2.97
CA ALA A 153 1.50 1.70 -2.78
C ALA A 153 2.73 0.77 -2.89
N LEU A 154 3.69 1.11 -3.75
CA LEU A 154 4.95 0.38 -3.83
C LEU A 154 5.79 0.56 -2.57
N LEU A 155 5.91 1.79 -2.08
CA LEU A 155 6.62 2.09 -0.83
C LEU A 155 5.99 1.33 0.35
N ALA A 156 4.68 1.46 0.52
CA ALA A 156 3.93 0.79 1.58
C ALA A 156 4.17 -0.72 1.56
N VAL A 157 4.04 -1.37 0.40
CA VAL A 157 4.24 -2.82 0.30
C VAL A 157 5.70 -3.24 0.49
N SER A 158 6.66 -2.46 0.00
CA SER A 158 8.09 -2.77 0.14
C SER A 158 8.59 -2.67 1.58
N THR A 159 7.92 -1.89 2.41
CA THR A 159 8.24 -1.64 3.83
C THR A 159 7.25 -2.33 4.78
N LEU A 160 6.28 -3.08 4.23
CA LEU A 160 5.23 -3.71 5.01
C LEU A 160 5.78 -4.82 5.91
N GLN A 161 5.51 -4.69 7.20
CA GLN A 161 5.84 -5.68 8.20
C GLN A 161 4.63 -5.99 9.08
N VAL A 162 4.34 -7.28 9.25
CA VAL A 162 3.35 -7.76 10.23
C VAL A 162 4.03 -7.88 11.59
N LYS A 163 3.43 -7.31 12.63
CA LYS A 163 3.97 -7.31 14.00
C LYS A 163 3.66 -8.63 14.71
N ASP A 164 4.66 -9.19 15.39
CA ASP A 164 4.52 -10.42 16.18
C ASP A 164 3.91 -10.16 17.58
N THR A 165 3.56 -8.92 17.88
CA THR A 165 3.18 -8.47 19.22
C THR A 165 1.69 -8.31 19.42
N TRP A 166 0.84 -8.46 18.40
CA TRP A 166 -0.58 -8.12 18.50
C TRP A 166 -1.33 -8.85 19.64
N ARG A 167 -0.88 -10.06 20.04
CA ARG A 167 -1.44 -10.81 21.18
C ARG A 167 -0.93 -10.37 22.55
N ARG A 168 0.21 -9.66 22.64
CA ARG A 168 0.86 -9.28 23.90
C ARG A 168 0.26 -8.04 24.54
N GLU A 169 -0.54 -7.29 23.79
CA GLU A 169 -1.18 -6.04 24.24
C GLU A 169 -2.64 -6.25 24.70
N ARG A 170 -3.05 -7.51 24.96
CA ARG A 170 -4.37 -7.86 25.53
C ARG A 170 -4.27 -8.31 26.98
#